data_AF-A0A9D9F2Y8-F1
#
_entry.id   AF-A0A9D9F2Y8-F1
#
_cell.length_a   1.000
_cell.length_b   1.000
_cell.length_c   1.000
_cell.angle_alpha   90.00
_cell.angle_beta   90.00
_cell.angle_gamma   90.00
#
_symmetry.space_group_name_H-M   'P 1'
#
loop_
_entity.id
_entity.type
_entity.pdbx_description
1 polymer ?
#
loop_
_entity_poly.entity_id
_entity_poly.type
_entity_poly.pdbx_seq_one_letter_code
_entity_poly.pdbx_strand_id
1 'polypeptide(L)'
;MSRKASKFEWNMVELPDGITTSNGNWYHTTSEAIQQYIPGLLKKYEIEKIIKNADHWVGSCNGISLILYLVLVLLGADAFISAGIAFLFFLFWYYNTSAFVTPILNAVARLFHFDGFLYVATAASLIYLSMQGNQTSMWVGLGLFFLFKVGLLKMLLTWISSKRSAQKAARQDRILNMLLVRYGIKEGLYSGNIQNMQDSLFETVNYHKTRKKNK
;
A
#
# COMPACT_ATOMS: atom_id res chain seq x y z
N MET A 1 -34.98 -2.07 17.18
CA MET A 1 -33.56 -1.95 17.60
C MET A 1 -32.75 -1.37 16.45
N SER A 2 -32.41 -0.09 16.52
CA SER A 2 -31.54 0.56 15.53
C SER A 2 -30.11 0.08 15.77
N ARG A 3 -29.58 -0.77 14.88
CA ARG A 3 -28.13 -1.04 14.83
C ARG A 3 -27.48 0.27 14.41
N LYS A 4 -26.93 1.03 15.37
CA LYS A 4 -25.99 2.10 15.06
C LYS A 4 -24.92 1.49 14.16
N ALA A 5 -24.77 2.01 12.94
CA ALA A 5 -23.67 1.63 12.07
C ALA A 5 -22.37 1.88 12.85
N SER A 6 -21.72 0.81 13.31
CA SER A 6 -20.44 0.91 13.99
C SER A 6 -19.48 1.61 13.02
N LYS A 7 -18.91 2.74 13.44
CA LYS A 7 -17.83 3.38 12.70
C LYS A 7 -16.78 2.29 12.41
N PHE A 8 -16.33 2.16 11.17
CA PHE A 8 -15.27 1.22 10.84
C PHE A 8 -14.01 1.64 11.62
N GLU A 9 -13.69 0.89 12.67
CA GLU A 9 -12.44 1.03 13.40
C GLU A 9 -11.42 0.10 12.77
N TRP A 10 -10.34 0.69 12.27
CA TRP A 10 -9.21 -0.06 11.79
C TRP A 10 -8.64 -0.88 12.95
N ASN A 11 -8.47 -2.18 12.76
CA ASN A 11 -8.00 -3.11 13.77
C ASN A 11 -6.96 -4.04 13.17
N MET A 12 -6.08 -4.57 14.02
CA MET A 12 -5.16 -5.64 13.65
C MET A 12 -5.20 -6.77 14.68
N VAL A 13 -4.94 -7.98 14.22
CA VAL A 13 -4.83 -9.18 15.07
C VAL A 13 -3.48 -9.80 14.78
N GLU A 14 -2.70 -10.01 15.83
CA GLU A 14 -1.45 -10.73 15.77
C GLU A 14 -1.72 -12.23 16.00
N LEU A 15 -1.24 -13.04 15.06
CA LEU A 15 -1.27 -14.49 15.07
C LEU A 15 0.18 -15.02 15.17
N PRO A 16 0.40 -16.27 15.59
CA PRO A 16 1.74 -16.85 15.68
C PRO A 16 2.54 -16.83 14.37
N ASP A 17 1.85 -16.76 13.23
CA ASP A 17 2.41 -16.78 11.88
C ASP A 17 2.37 -15.42 11.16
N GLY A 18 1.87 -14.36 11.82
CA GLY A 18 1.89 -13.01 11.28
C GLY A 18 0.79 -12.10 11.80
N ILE A 19 0.68 -10.91 11.21
CA ILE A 19 -0.31 -9.89 11.58
C ILE A 19 -1.33 -9.75 10.46
N THR A 20 -2.60 -9.88 10.78
CA THR A 20 -3.72 -9.62 9.86
C THR A 20 -4.42 -8.31 10.23
N THR A 21 -4.93 -7.60 9.23
CA THR A 21 -5.58 -6.28 9.38
C THR A 21 -7.03 -6.32 8.93
N SER A 22 -7.84 -5.39 9.44
CA SER A 22 -9.23 -5.21 9.01
C SER A 22 -9.38 -4.86 7.52
N ASN A 23 -8.30 -4.43 6.87
CA ASN A 23 -8.25 -4.18 5.43
C ASN A 23 -7.96 -5.44 4.58
N GLY A 24 -7.85 -6.61 5.22
CA GLY A 24 -7.56 -7.88 4.56
C GLY A 24 -6.11 -8.03 4.10
N ASN A 25 -5.18 -7.25 4.66
CA ASN A 25 -3.75 -7.44 4.42
C ASN A 25 -3.17 -8.37 5.49
N TRP A 26 -2.40 -9.37 5.04
CA TRP A 26 -1.61 -10.26 5.87
C TRP A 26 -0.14 -9.84 5.77
N TYR A 27 0.49 -9.61 6.92
CA TYR A 27 1.91 -9.37 7.08
C TYR A 27 2.57 -10.57 7.75
N HIS A 28 3.55 -11.21 7.12
CA HIS A 28 4.22 -12.41 7.67
C HIS A 28 5.34 -12.01 8.64
N THR A 29 4.97 -11.26 9.68
CA THR A 29 5.90 -10.80 10.72
C THR A 29 5.14 -10.61 12.04
N THR A 30 5.84 -10.75 13.16
CA THR A 30 5.30 -10.57 14.52
C THR A 30 6.03 -9.44 15.24
N SER A 31 5.48 -9.00 16.36
CA SER A 31 6.08 -8.04 17.30
C SER A 31 7.48 -8.47 17.72
N GLU A 32 7.67 -9.75 18.06
CA GLU A 32 8.98 -10.28 18.43
C GLU A 32 9.96 -10.23 17.26
N ALA A 33 9.51 -10.60 16.06
CA ALA A 33 10.34 -10.56 14.86
C ALA A 33 10.77 -9.13 14.50
N ILE A 34 9.87 -8.14 14.65
CA ILE A 34 10.19 -6.72 14.44
C ILE A 34 11.20 -6.24 15.48
N GLN A 35 11.01 -6.61 16.74
CA GLN A 35 11.93 -6.23 17.83
C GLN A 35 13.31 -6.86 17.67
N GLN A 36 13.40 -8.09 17.13
CA GLN A 36 14.67 -8.73 16.76
C GLN A 36 15.30 -8.05 15.54
N TYR A 37 14.50 -7.65 14.56
CA TYR A 37 14.96 -7.02 13.34
C TYR A 37 15.48 -5.59 13.56
N ILE A 38 14.77 -4.76 14.33
CA ILE A 38 15.17 -3.40 14.71
C ILE A 38 14.95 -3.21 16.22
N PRO A 39 15.97 -3.54 17.04
CA PRO A 39 15.87 -3.44 18.48
C PRO A 39 15.53 -2.03 18.96
N GLY A 40 14.51 -1.94 19.81
CA GLY A 40 14.11 -0.67 20.44
C GLY A 40 13.15 0.18 19.62
N LEU A 41 12.81 -0.24 18.38
CA LEU A 41 11.83 0.47 17.57
C LEU A 41 10.44 0.47 18.23
N LEU A 42 10.02 -0.68 18.78
CA LEU A 42 8.72 -0.82 19.43
C LEU A 42 8.60 -0.04 20.76
N LYS A 43 9.72 0.43 21.32
CA LYS A 43 9.71 1.34 22.47
C LYS A 43 9.35 2.78 22.08
N LYS A 44 9.59 3.15 20.81
CA LYS A 44 9.32 4.51 20.29
C LYS A 44 7.99 4.59 19.53
N TYR A 45 7.62 3.51 18.85
CA TYR A 45 6.41 3.44 18.04
C TYR A 45 5.63 2.17 18.37
N GLU A 46 4.35 2.33 18.64
CA GLU A 46 3.42 1.20 18.75
C GLU A 46 3.39 0.42 17.43
N ILE A 47 3.42 -0.91 17.53
CA ILE A 47 3.32 -1.78 16.36
C ILE A 47 2.07 -1.48 15.53
N GLU A 48 0.96 -1.19 16.20
CA GLU A 48 -0.30 -0.82 15.57
C GLU A 48 -0.13 0.33 14.58
N LYS A 49 0.58 1.39 15.01
CA LYS A 49 0.85 2.56 14.18
C LYS A 49 1.72 2.23 12.98
N ILE A 50 2.70 1.32 13.13
CA ILE A 50 3.58 0.90 12.05
C ILE A 50 2.77 0.14 10.99
N ILE A 51 2.01 -0.87 11.42
CA ILE A 51 1.20 -1.72 10.53
C ILE A 51 0.10 -0.88 9.84
N LYS A 52 -0.57 0.01 10.58
CA LYS A 52 -1.57 0.93 10.01
C LYS A 52 -0.99 1.83 8.92
N ASN A 53 0.24 2.32 9.11
CA ASN A 53 0.90 3.10 8.07
C ASN A 53 1.27 2.23 6.85
N ALA A 54 1.73 0.99 7.06
CA ALA A 54 1.95 0.05 5.96
C ALA A 54 0.67 -0.19 5.15
N ASP A 55 -0.48 -0.34 5.82
CA ASP A 55 -1.80 -0.46 5.20
C ASP A 55 -2.15 0.75 4.33
N HIS A 56 -1.94 1.96 4.84
CA HIS A 56 -2.16 3.18 4.06
C HIS A 56 -1.30 3.19 2.78
N TRP A 57 -0.03 2.75 2.87
CA TRP A 57 0.84 2.65 1.70
C TRP A 57 0.40 1.57 0.70
N VAL A 58 -0.06 0.42 1.19
CA VAL A 58 -0.61 -0.64 0.33
C VAL A 58 -1.81 -0.13 -0.46
N GLY A 59 -2.70 0.61 0.21
CA GLY A 59 -3.94 1.15 -0.35
C GLY A 59 -3.78 2.45 -1.17
N SER A 60 -2.69 3.21 -0.98
CA SER A 60 -2.52 4.54 -1.60
C SER A 60 -2.51 4.52 -3.12
N CYS A 61 -2.14 3.40 -3.73
CA CYS A 61 -2.13 3.19 -5.18
C CYS A 61 -3.48 3.55 -5.83
N ASN A 62 -4.60 3.18 -5.19
CA ASN A 62 -5.93 3.44 -5.73
C ASN A 62 -6.22 4.95 -5.72
N GLY A 63 -5.99 5.59 -4.57
CA GLY A 63 -6.30 7.00 -4.39
C GLY A 63 -5.41 7.93 -5.20
N ILE A 64 -4.10 7.69 -5.21
CA ILE A 64 -3.15 8.55 -5.95
C ILE A 64 -3.43 8.48 -7.45
N SER A 65 -3.67 7.28 -8.01
CA SER A 65 -4.00 7.14 -9.43
C SER A 65 -5.29 7.85 -9.81
N LEU A 66 -6.32 7.77 -8.97
CA LEU A 66 -7.57 8.47 -9.21
C LEU A 66 -7.40 9.99 -9.13
N ILE A 67 -6.70 10.50 -8.12
CA ILE A 67 -6.44 11.93 -8.00
C ILE A 67 -5.60 12.43 -9.16
N LEU A 68 -4.61 11.65 -9.63
CA LEU A 68 -3.83 11.99 -10.81
C LEU A 68 -4.72 12.15 -12.04
N TYR A 69 -5.65 11.22 -12.27
CA TYR A 69 -6.64 11.35 -13.34
C TYR A 69 -7.43 12.67 -13.24
N LEU A 70 -7.98 12.96 -12.06
CA LEU A 70 -8.79 14.16 -11.85
C LEU A 70 -7.99 15.43 -12.09
N VAL A 71 -6.75 15.50 -11.59
CA VAL A 71 -5.87 16.65 -11.81
C VAL A 71 -5.59 16.86 -13.30
N LEU A 72 -5.25 15.81 -14.05
CA LEU A 72 -4.93 15.93 -15.48
C LEU A 72 -6.14 16.44 -16.28
N VAL A 73 -7.32 15.91 -16.02
CA VAL A 73 -8.55 16.34 -16.69
C VAL A 73 -8.94 17.77 -16.31
N LEU A 74 -8.79 18.15 -15.04
CA LEU A 74 -9.05 19.53 -14.60
C LEU A 74 -8.08 20.55 -15.20
N LEU A 75 -6.88 20.11 -15.59
CA LEU A 75 -5.92 20.91 -16.35
C LEU A 75 -6.24 20.97 -17.86
N GLY A 76 -7.32 20.35 -18.31
CA GLY A 76 -7.78 20.38 -19.69
C GLY A 76 -7.22 19.28 -20.59
N ALA A 77 -6.57 18.26 -20.04
CA ALA A 77 -6.14 17.11 -20.81
C ALA A 77 -7.32 16.25 -21.28
N ASP A 78 -7.14 15.53 -22.40
CA ASP A 78 -8.13 14.59 -22.91
C ASP A 78 -8.46 13.49 -21.88
N ALA A 79 -9.73 13.08 -21.85
CA ALA A 79 -10.26 12.11 -20.89
C ALA A 79 -9.54 10.74 -21.00
N PHE A 80 -9.35 10.24 -22.23
CA PHE A 80 -8.78 8.92 -22.47
C PHE A 80 -7.28 8.92 -22.27
N ILE A 81 -6.59 9.99 -22.69
CA ILE A 81 -5.15 10.17 -22.42
C ILE A 81 -4.92 10.21 -20.91
N SER A 82 -5.71 11.00 -20.18
CA SER A 82 -5.61 11.10 -18.71
C SER A 82 -5.88 9.76 -18.03
N ALA A 83 -6.88 9.01 -18.50
CA ALA A 83 -7.19 7.68 -18.00
C ALA A 83 -6.04 6.69 -18.24
N GLY A 84 -5.45 6.71 -19.44
CA GLY A 84 -4.29 5.90 -19.80
C GLY A 84 -3.09 6.21 -18.91
N ILE A 85 -2.79 7.50 -18.67
CA ILE A 85 -1.71 7.92 -17.78
C ILE A 85 -1.97 7.46 -16.34
N ALA A 86 -3.18 7.65 -15.83
CA ALA A 86 -3.55 7.22 -14.47
C ALA A 86 -3.45 5.70 -14.30
N PHE A 87 -3.81 4.93 -15.32
CA PHE A 87 -3.68 3.48 -15.33
C PHE A 87 -2.22 3.01 -15.40
N LEU A 88 -1.40 3.60 -16.27
CA LEU A 88 0.04 3.30 -16.31
C LEU A 88 0.72 3.66 -14.99
N PHE A 89 0.37 4.82 -14.43
CA PHE A 89 0.84 5.23 -13.12
C PHE A 89 0.39 4.26 -12.03
N PHE A 90 -0.86 3.75 -12.09
CA PHE A 90 -1.32 2.72 -11.16
C PHE A 90 -0.43 1.49 -11.20
N LEU A 91 -0.13 0.96 -12.38
CA LEU A 91 0.74 -0.21 -12.52
C LEU A 91 2.15 0.09 -11.99
N PHE A 92 2.72 1.22 -12.41
CA PHE A 92 4.02 1.68 -11.95
C PHE A 92 4.07 1.77 -10.41
N TRP A 93 3.10 2.44 -9.81
CA TRP A 93 3.02 2.62 -8.36
C TRP A 93 2.80 1.30 -7.66
N TYR A 94 1.92 0.44 -8.14
CA TYR A 94 1.63 -0.88 -7.57
C TYR A 94 2.90 -1.74 -7.41
N TYR A 95 3.76 -1.78 -8.44
CA TYR A 95 4.99 -2.56 -8.41
C TYR A 95 6.13 -1.88 -7.66
N ASN A 96 6.21 -0.54 -7.69
CA ASN A 96 7.35 0.22 -7.15
C ASN A 96 7.05 0.90 -5.80
N THR A 97 5.86 0.72 -5.20
CA THR A 97 5.45 1.42 -3.96
C THR A 97 6.53 1.32 -2.89
N SER A 98 7.12 0.13 -2.71
CA SER A 98 8.12 -0.14 -1.67
C SER A 98 9.33 0.79 -1.75
N ALA A 99 9.74 1.26 -2.93
CA ALA A 99 10.87 2.19 -3.05
C ALA A 99 10.56 3.58 -2.47
N PHE A 100 9.31 4.03 -2.56
CA PHE A 100 8.86 5.38 -2.19
C PHE A 100 8.29 5.48 -0.77
N VAL A 101 7.98 4.34 -0.13
CA VAL A 101 7.50 4.28 1.25
C VAL A 101 8.44 5.08 2.13
N THR A 102 7.95 6.07 2.87
CA THR A 102 8.77 6.90 3.77
C THR A 102 7.95 7.34 4.97
N PRO A 103 8.46 7.27 6.22
CA PRO A 103 7.69 7.64 7.42
C PRO A 103 7.15 9.07 7.39
N ILE A 104 7.87 10.01 6.78
CA ILE A 104 7.49 11.42 6.65
C ILE A 104 6.25 11.58 5.76
N LEU A 105 6.14 10.76 4.71
CA LEU A 105 5.05 10.80 3.75
C LEU A 105 3.84 9.93 4.17
N ASN A 106 3.84 9.37 5.39
CA ASN A 106 2.71 8.59 5.90
C ASN A 106 1.41 9.40 5.95
N ALA A 107 1.49 10.71 6.21
CA ALA A 107 0.33 11.59 6.20
C ALA A 107 -0.29 11.69 4.79
N VAL A 108 0.56 11.74 3.77
CA VAL A 108 0.14 11.77 2.35
C VAL A 108 -0.49 10.44 1.96
N ALA A 109 0.16 9.32 2.28
CA ALA A 109 -0.40 7.98 2.03
C ALA A 109 -1.75 7.79 2.73
N ARG A 110 -1.90 8.31 3.97
CA ARG A 110 -3.16 8.30 4.71
C ARG A 110 -4.24 9.13 4.03
N LEU A 111 -3.90 10.34 3.55
CA LEU A 111 -4.86 11.21 2.86
C LEU A 111 -5.44 10.52 1.61
N PHE A 112 -4.58 9.91 0.80
CA PHE A 112 -5.00 9.16 -0.38
C PHE A 112 -5.65 7.80 -0.07
N HIS A 113 -5.58 7.32 1.16
CA HIS A 113 -6.34 6.16 1.62
C HIS A 113 -7.68 6.56 2.23
N PHE A 114 -7.85 7.82 2.67
CA PHE A 114 -9.03 8.26 3.39
C PHE A 114 -10.24 8.38 2.45
N ASP A 115 -11.21 7.51 2.66
CA ASP A 115 -12.44 7.41 1.84
C ASP A 115 -13.19 8.73 1.75
N GLY A 116 -13.34 9.45 2.86
CA GLY A 116 -14.03 10.74 2.87
C GLY A 116 -13.36 11.77 1.95
N PHE A 117 -12.02 11.82 1.94
CA PHE A 117 -11.28 12.73 1.06
C PHE A 117 -11.46 12.33 -0.39
N LEU A 118 -11.28 11.05 -0.72
CA LEU A 118 -11.43 10.58 -2.10
C LEU A 118 -12.85 10.78 -2.62
N TYR A 119 -13.88 10.52 -1.80
CA TYR A 119 -15.27 10.71 -2.20
C TYR A 119 -15.58 12.18 -2.46
N VAL A 120 -15.18 13.07 -1.55
CA VAL A 120 -15.41 14.51 -1.71
C VAL A 120 -14.64 15.06 -2.90
N ALA A 121 -13.34 14.74 -3.02
CA ALA A 121 -12.51 15.20 -4.13
C ALA A 121 -13.04 14.71 -5.49
N THR A 122 -13.48 13.45 -5.55
CA THR A 122 -14.06 12.90 -6.78
C THR A 122 -15.40 13.54 -7.10
N ALA A 123 -16.32 13.59 -6.14
CA ALA A 123 -17.64 14.18 -6.34
C ALA A 123 -17.55 15.64 -6.77
N ALA A 124 -16.75 16.45 -6.07
CA ALA A 124 -16.54 17.85 -6.41
C ALA A 124 -15.96 18.03 -7.83
N SER A 125 -14.94 17.24 -8.18
CA SER A 125 -14.34 17.28 -9.51
C SER A 125 -15.32 16.87 -10.61
N LEU A 126 -16.09 15.80 -10.40
CA LEU A 126 -17.06 15.32 -11.39
C LEU A 126 -18.22 16.31 -11.58
N ILE A 127 -18.73 16.91 -10.50
CA ILE A 127 -19.73 17.97 -10.56
C ILE A 127 -19.20 19.14 -11.39
N TYR A 128 -17.97 19.58 -11.12
CA TYR A 128 -17.35 20.67 -11.85
C TYR A 128 -17.19 20.36 -13.35
N LEU A 129 -16.73 19.15 -13.69
CA LEU A 129 -16.61 18.71 -15.10
C LEU A 129 -17.97 18.65 -15.80
N SER A 130 -19.02 18.23 -15.07
CA SER A 130 -20.39 18.24 -15.59
C SER A 130 -20.88 19.66 -15.88
N MET A 131 -20.60 20.61 -15.00
CA MET A 131 -20.95 22.04 -15.19
C MET A 131 -20.25 22.66 -16.38
N GLN A 132 -19.02 22.23 -16.70
CA GLN A 132 -18.32 22.64 -17.92
C GLN A 132 -18.85 21.97 -19.20
N GLY A 133 -19.81 21.05 -19.09
CA GLY A 133 -20.29 20.27 -20.23
C GLY A 133 -19.35 19.15 -20.67
N ASN A 134 -18.27 18.87 -19.93
CA ASN A 134 -17.32 17.81 -20.27
C ASN A 134 -17.83 16.44 -19.77
N GLN A 135 -18.88 15.96 -20.44
CA GLN A 135 -19.57 14.71 -20.09
C GLN A 135 -18.66 13.49 -20.24
N THR A 136 -17.78 13.46 -21.26
CA THR A 136 -16.85 12.35 -21.50
C THR A 136 -15.91 12.15 -20.30
N SER A 137 -15.26 13.21 -19.85
CA SER A 137 -14.38 13.15 -18.68
C SER A 137 -15.13 12.80 -17.40
N MET A 138 -16.35 13.29 -17.24
CA MET A 138 -17.19 12.93 -16.09
C MET A 138 -17.47 11.42 -16.06
N TRP A 139 -17.93 10.85 -17.17
CA TRP A 139 -18.27 9.42 -17.25
C TRP A 139 -17.04 8.52 -17.11
N VAL A 140 -15.92 8.88 -17.75
CA VAL A 140 -14.65 8.14 -17.61
C VAL A 140 -14.16 8.21 -16.16
N GLY A 141 -14.21 9.38 -15.53
CA GLY A 141 -13.84 9.56 -14.13
C GLY A 141 -14.70 8.75 -13.17
N LEU A 142 -16.01 8.68 -13.41
CA LEU A 142 -16.91 7.82 -12.65
C LEU A 142 -16.54 6.34 -12.82
N GLY A 143 -16.25 5.90 -14.04
CA GLY A 143 -15.79 4.53 -14.31
C GLY A 143 -14.48 4.20 -13.57
N LEU A 144 -13.49 5.09 -13.64
CA LEU A 144 -12.21 4.94 -12.94
C LEU A 144 -12.36 4.97 -11.43
N PHE A 145 -13.27 5.79 -10.89
CA PHE A 145 -13.59 5.80 -9.48
C PHE A 145 -14.00 4.41 -9.01
N PHE A 146 -14.95 3.76 -9.70
CA PHE A 146 -15.34 2.39 -9.36
C PHE A 146 -14.18 1.41 -9.55
N LEU A 147 -13.43 1.51 -10.65
CA LEU A 147 -12.31 0.62 -10.95
C LEU A 147 -11.23 0.61 -9.85
N PHE A 148 -10.84 1.80 -9.39
CA PHE A 148 -9.81 1.95 -8.35
C PHE A 148 -10.38 1.75 -6.94
N LYS A 149 -11.56 2.33 -6.64
CA LYS A 149 -12.09 2.32 -5.27
C LYS A 149 -12.62 0.97 -4.85
N VAL A 150 -13.34 0.26 -5.72
CA VAL A 150 -13.83 -1.11 -5.44
C VAL A 150 -12.65 -2.09 -5.41
N GLY A 151 -11.46 -1.67 -5.83
CA GLY A 151 -10.27 -2.52 -5.81
C GLY A 151 -10.30 -3.62 -6.85
N LEU A 152 -11.19 -3.53 -7.85
CA LEU A 152 -11.29 -4.50 -8.95
C LEU A 152 -9.95 -4.68 -9.66
N LEU A 153 -9.23 -3.58 -9.87
CA LEU A 153 -7.93 -3.63 -10.51
C LEU A 153 -6.87 -4.32 -9.64
N LYS A 154 -6.87 -4.07 -8.32
CA LYS A 154 -6.01 -4.78 -7.36
C LYS A 154 -6.33 -6.28 -7.38
N MET A 155 -7.62 -6.64 -7.33
CA MET A 155 -8.08 -8.02 -7.36
C MET A 155 -7.60 -8.75 -8.62
N LEU A 156 -7.77 -8.12 -9.79
CA LEU A 156 -7.34 -8.66 -11.08
C LEU A 156 -5.81 -8.85 -11.13
N LEU A 157 -5.03 -7.88 -10.64
CA LEU A 157 -3.58 -8.03 -10.56
C LEU A 157 -3.16 -9.13 -9.59
N THR A 158 -3.79 -9.24 -8.42
CA THR A 158 -3.50 -10.31 -7.46
C THR A 158 -3.77 -11.68 -8.07
N TRP A 159 -4.87 -11.84 -8.80
CA TRP A 159 -5.23 -13.08 -9.50
C TRP A 159 -4.27 -13.43 -10.64
N ILE A 160 -3.78 -12.44 -11.40
CA ILE A 160 -2.76 -12.67 -12.43
C ILE A 160 -1.42 -13.06 -11.78
N SER A 161 -1.05 -12.39 -10.68
CA SER A 161 0.22 -12.62 -10.01
C SER A 161 0.29 -13.96 -9.26
N SER A 162 -0.83 -14.43 -8.70
CA SER A 162 -0.90 -15.72 -7.99
C SER A 162 -0.65 -16.91 -8.92
N LYS A 163 -0.96 -16.77 -10.22
CA LYS A 163 -0.63 -17.79 -11.24
C LYS A 163 0.85 -17.81 -11.63
N ARG A 164 1.63 -16.77 -11.28
CA ARG A 164 2.99 -16.55 -11.81
C ARG A 164 4.11 -16.64 -10.77
N SER A 165 3.83 -16.74 -9.47
CA SER A 165 4.91 -16.73 -8.47
C SER A 165 4.59 -17.49 -7.19
N ALA A 166 5.42 -18.51 -6.91
CA ALA A 166 5.48 -19.21 -5.62
C ALA A 166 6.62 -18.70 -4.70
N GLN A 167 7.31 -17.60 -5.05
CA GLN A 167 8.62 -17.32 -4.43
C GLN A 167 8.99 -15.84 -4.24
N LYS A 168 8.08 -14.89 -4.48
CA LYS A 168 8.31 -13.47 -4.16
C LYS A 168 7.57 -13.07 -2.89
N ALA A 169 8.27 -12.40 -1.97
CA ALA A 169 7.68 -11.80 -0.77
C ALA A 169 6.45 -10.96 -1.13
N ALA A 170 5.37 -11.12 -0.34
CA ALA A 170 4.11 -10.45 -0.58
C ALA A 170 4.34 -8.94 -0.67
N ARG A 171 3.53 -8.24 -1.48
CA ARG A 171 3.69 -6.79 -1.68
C ARG A 171 3.60 -6.04 -0.34
N GLN A 172 2.71 -6.48 0.53
CA GLN A 172 2.52 -5.92 1.86
C GLN A 172 3.79 -6.07 2.73
N ASP A 173 4.40 -7.26 2.74
CA ASP A 173 5.65 -7.52 3.48
C ASP A 173 6.80 -6.65 2.99
N ARG A 174 6.93 -6.44 1.68
CA ARG A 174 7.98 -5.56 1.10
C ARG A 174 7.79 -4.11 1.51
N ILE A 175 6.55 -3.63 1.53
CA ILE A 175 6.19 -2.27 1.98
C ILE A 175 6.49 -2.11 3.47
N LEU A 176 6.06 -3.08 4.29
CA LEU A 176 6.32 -3.07 5.72
C LEU A 176 7.81 -3.10 6.03
N ASN A 177 8.57 -3.98 5.38
CA ASN A 177 10.02 -4.07 5.55
C ASN A 177 10.69 -2.72 5.26
N MET A 178 10.38 -2.08 4.13
CA MET A 178 10.98 -0.78 3.83
C MET A 178 10.56 0.30 4.84
N LEU A 179 9.31 0.27 5.30
CA LEU A 179 8.82 1.20 6.32
C LEU A 179 9.61 1.03 7.63
N LEU A 180 9.82 -0.21 8.07
CA LEU A 180 10.63 -0.55 9.25
C LEU A 180 12.06 -0.05 9.09
N VAL A 181 12.72 -0.36 7.97
CA VAL A 181 14.07 0.11 7.65
C VAL A 181 14.16 1.64 7.80
N ARG A 182 13.23 2.37 7.20
CA ARG A 182 13.24 3.83 7.23
C ARG A 182 12.87 4.42 8.59
N TYR A 183 12.03 3.74 9.38
CA TYR A 183 11.82 4.12 10.78
C TYR A 183 13.10 3.92 11.60
N GLY A 184 13.80 2.80 11.43
CA GLY A 184 15.06 2.56 12.12
C GLY A 184 16.13 3.60 11.73
N ILE A 185 16.23 3.96 10.45
CA ILE A 185 17.16 5.02 9.99
C ILE A 185 16.81 6.36 10.62
N LYS A 186 15.52 6.74 10.59
CA LYS A 186 15.04 8.00 11.17
C LYS A 186 15.39 8.13 12.67
N GLU A 187 15.31 7.03 13.40
CA GLU A 187 15.53 7.01 14.84
C GLU A 187 16.98 6.75 15.25
N GLY A 188 17.89 6.59 14.28
CA GLY A 188 19.29 6.22 14.53
C GLY A 188 19.45 4.82 15.13
N LEU A 189 18.42 3.97 15.04
CA LEU A 189 18.42 2.61 15.60
C LEU A 189 19.09 1.59 14.68
N TYR A 190 19.35 1.96 13.41
CA TYR A 190 20.29 1.24 12.57
C TYR A 190 21.72 1.55 13.03
N SER A 191 22.15 0.91 14.12
CA SER A 191 23.56 0.90 14.49
C SER A 191 24.33 0.00 13.52
N GLY A 192 24.90 0.60 12.48
CA GLY A 192 26.17 0.19 11.87
C GLY A 192 26.40 -1.29 11.51
N ASN A 193 25.49 -1.96 10.79
CA ASN A 193 25.83 -3.25 10.16
C ASN A 193 25.03 -3.54 8.88
N ILE A 194 25.05 -2.60 7.94
CA ILE A 194 24.39 -2.75 6.63
C ILE A 194 25.04 -3.88 5.79
N GLN A 195 26.30 -4.25 6.05
CA GLN A 195 26.99 -5.32 5.33
C GLN A 195 26.72 -6.74 5.88
N ASN A 196 26.72 -6.93 7.21
CA ASN A 196 26.56 -8.28 7.79
C ASN A 196 25.13 -8.85 7.65
N MET A 197 24.11 -8.00 7.42
CA MET A 197 22.70 -8.42 7.34
C MET A 197 22.27 -8.88 5.94
N GLN A 198 22.92 -8.40 4.87
CA GLN A 198 22.71 -8.96 3.54
C GLN A 198 23.20 -10.41 3.50
N ASP A 199 24.36 -10.67 4.12
CA ASP A 199 24.97 -12.01 4.15
C ASP A 199 24.10 -13.02 4.93
N SER A 200 23.46 -12.64 6.04
CA SER A 200 22.56 -13.54 6.78
C SER A 200 21.27 -13.90 6.01
N LEU A 201 20.78 -12.99 5.16
CA LEU A 201 19.62 -13.26 4.30
C LEU A 201 19.99 -14.15 3.11
N PHE A 202 21.19 -13.99 2.54
CA PHE A 202 21.69 -14.90 1.50
C PHE A 202 22.01 -16.30 2.05
N GLU A 203 22.50 -16.39 3.28
CA GLU A 203 22.82 -17.66 3.94
C GLU A 203 21.55 -18.47 4.28
N THR A 204 20.49 -17.80 4.77
CA THR A 204 19.20 -18.45 5.08
C THR A 204 18.46 -18.96 3.83
N VAL A 205 18.61 -18.25 2.70
CA VAL A 205 18.06 -18.66 1.40
C VAL A 205 18.85 -19.83 0.81
N ASN A 206 20.17 -19.89 1.00
CA ASN A 206 20.99 -21.02 0.58
C ASN A 206 20.81 -22.27 1.47
N TYR A 207 20.55 -22.11 2.77
CA TYR A 207 20.31 -23.22 3.69
C TYR A 207 19.00 -23.98 3.39
N HIS A 208 17.97 -23.29 2.90
CA HIS A 208 16.74 -23.93 2.42
C HIS A 208 16.91 -24.63 1.07
N LYS A 209 17.96 -24.29 0.30
CA LYS A 209 18.27 -24.90 -0.99
C LYS A 209 19.05 -26.22 -0.85
N THR A 210 19.92 -26.32 0.15
CA THR A 210 20.68 -27.55 0.44
C THR A 210 19.83 -28.63 1.10
N ARG A 211 18.86 -28.28 1.95
CA ARG A 211 17.96 -29.28 2.58
C ARG A 211 16.96 -29.93 1.60
N LYS A 212 16.67 -29.29 0.47
CA LYS A 212 15.77 -29.83 -0.58
C LYS A 212 16.50 -30.72 -1.60
N LYS A 213 17.83 -30.79 -1.56
CA LYS A 213 18.65 -31.62 -2.45
C LYS A 213 19.05 -32.97 -1.82
N ASN A 214 18.86 -33.12 -0.52
CA ASN A 214 19.17 -34.34 0.26
C ASN A 214 17.90 -35.05 0.79
N LYS A 215 16.77 -34.91 0.09
CA LYS A 215 15.59 -35.77 0.25
C LYS A 215 15.20 -36.33 -1.10
#